data_AF-A0A7W5PD22-F1
#
_entry.id   AF-A0A7W5PD22-F1
#
_cell.length_a   1.000
_cell.length_b   1.000
_cell.length_c   1.000
_cell.angle_alpha   90.00
_cell.angle_beta   90.00
_cell.angle_gamma   90.00
#
_symmetry.space_group_name_H-M   'P 1'
#
loop_
_entity.id
_entity.type
_entity.pdbx_description
1 polymer ?
#
loop_
_entity_poly.entity_id
_entity_poly.type
_entity_poly.pdbx_seq_one_letter_code
_entity_poly.pdbx_strand_id
1 'polypeptide(L)'
;MNDISVGAVGAAIIAGLVSLLGLIIGKEQKISEFRQAWINDLRKCLIAYLVQINAIADAIRSRAQPGGPGTAAIIENYKALNEASHGIVLRVNPDEATAKALLASMSAFENLAKNNATLTPTNIEEAEKVYVSASKNLLKHEWKRVKRGERTYVLSKYIVLTCIILLIVAMIYLWRSYTPKVDGASKEENPMQVINNQVSCPLVPSSPRLQGARENTIARHKRSLRDAKAKEVRTRSCTGYEFNPIRGKSMR
;
A
#
# COMPACT_ATOMS: atom_id res chain seq x y z
N MET A 1 -48.80 0.59 -9.90
CA MET A 1 -47.73 -0.25 -9.29
C MET A 1 -46.41 -0.20 -10.08
N ASN A 2 -46.17 0.82 -10.91
CA ASN A 2 -44.97 0.88 -11.78
C ASN A 2 -43.96 1.98 -11.39
N ASP A 3 -44.20 2.69 -10.28
CA ASP A 3 -43.30 3.75 -9.79
C ASP A 3 -42.23 3.22 -8.84
N ILE A 4 -41.99 1.90 -8.81
CA ILE A 4 -40.86 1.30 -8.11
C ILE A 4 -39.58 1.72 -8.85
N SER A 5 -39.15 2.93 -8.47
CA SER A 5 -37.78 3.34 -8.23
C SER A 5 -36.80 3.13 -9.38
N VAL A 6 -37.06 3.78 -10.51
CA VAL A 6 -36.01 4.11 -11.51
C VAL A 6 -34.76 4.68 -10.82
N GLY A 7 -34.94 5.46 -9.75
CA GLY A 7 -33.85 5.94 -8.89
C GLY A 7 -33.10 4.85 -8.13
N ALA A 8 -33.77 3.79 -7.64
CA ALA A 8 -33.11 2.69 -6.94
C ALA A 8 -32.29 1.82 -7.90
N VAL A 9 -32.79 1.58 -9.11
CA VAL A 9 -32.04 0.86 -10.16
C VAL A 9 -30.78 1.65 -10.53
N GLY A 10 -30.90 2.97 -10.72
CA GLY A 10 -29.76 3.84 -10.97
C GLY A 10 -28.73 3.82 -9.83
N ALA A 11 -29.19 3.91 -8.58
CA ALA A 11 -28.32 3.85 -7.40
C ALA A 11 -27.58 2.51 -7.28
N ALA A 12 -28.25 1.38 -7.56
CA ALA A 12 -27.66 0.05 -7.51
C ALA A 12 -26.54 -0.12 -8.56
N ILE A 13 -26.74 0.40 -9.78
CA ILE A 13 -25.71 0.38 -10.84
C ILE A 13 -24.48 1.18 -10.41
N ILE A 14 -24.69 2.39 -9.88
CA ILE A 14 -23.59 3.23 -9.39
C ILE A 14 -22.85 2.53 -8.25
N ALA A 15 -23.58 1.96 -7.29
CA ALA A 15 -23.00 1.20 -6.18
C ALA A 15 -22.15 0.01 -6.68
N GLY A 16 -22.63 -0.71 -7.69
CA GLY A 16 -21.88 -1.80 -8.34
C GLY A 16 -20.58 -1.33 -8.99
N LEU A 17 -20.61 -0.21 -9.72
CA LEU A 17 -19.41 0.38 -10.34
C LEU A 17 -18.38 0.85 -9.30
N VAL A 18 -18.85 1.47 -8.21
CA VAL A 18 -17.99 1.90 -7.10
C VAL A 18 -17.37 0.68 -6.40
N SER A 19 -18.14 -0.40 -6.22
CA SER A 19 -17.63 -1.67 -5.65
C SER A 19 -16.54 -2.28 -6.53
N LEU A 20 -16.76 -2.34 -7.84
CA LEU A 20 -15.77 -2.86 -8.81
C LEU A 20 -14.48 -2.04 -8.79
N LEU A 21 -14.58 -0.71 -8.73
CA LEU A 21 -13.42 0.17 -8.57
C LEU A 21 -12.63 -0.14 -7.30
N GLY A 22 -13.31 -0.36 -6.17
CA GLY A 22 -12.68 -0.72 -4.90
C GLY A 22 -11.85 -2.01 -5.03
N LEU A 23 -12.39 -3.02 -5.72
CA LEU A 23 -11.68 -4.27 -5.98
C LEU A 23 -10.45 -4.08 -6.87
N ILE A 24 -10.58 -3.30 -7.96
CA ILE A 24 -9.45 -3.02 -8.87
C ILE A 24 -8.34 -2.26 -8.13
N ILE A 25 -8.69 -1.21 -7.39
CA ILE A 25 -7.72 -0.44 -6.60
C ILE A 25 -7.04 -1.34 -5.57
N GLY A 26 -7.80 -2.19 -4.88
CA GLY A 26 -7.26 -3.13 -3.90
C GLY A 26 -6.26 -4.12 -4.52
N LYS A 27 -6.58 -4.69 -5.68
CA LYS A 27 -5.68 -5.59 -6.42
C LYS A 27 -4.39 -4.88 -6.81
N GLU A 28 -4.48 -3.69 -7.41
CA GLU A 28 -3.32 -2.94 -7.90
C GLU A 28 -2.41 -2.46 -6.76
N GLN A 29 -2.99 -2.02 -5.64
CA GLN A 29 -2.26 -1.69 -4.43
C GLN A 29 -1.45 -2.91 -3.94
N LYS A 30 -2.06 -4.10 -3.91
CA LYS A 30 -1.38 -5.33 -3.51
C LYS A 30 -0.29 -5.74 -4.49
N ILE A 31 -0.51 -5.62 -5.80
CA ILE A 31 0.52 -5.89 -6.81
C ILE A 31 1.72 -4.95 -6.62
N SER A 32 1.48 -3.67 -6.38
CA SER A 32 2.55 -2.70 -6.10
C SER A 32 3.34 -3.07 -4.85
N GLU A 33 2.66 -3.46 -3.77
CA GLU A 33 3.28 -3.95 -2.53
C GLU A 33 4.15 -5.20 -2.78
N PHE A 34 3.66 -6.18 -3.56
CA PHE A 34 4.43 -7.38 -3.89
C PHE A 34 5.66 -7.08 -4.74
N ARG A 35 5.56 -6.15 -5.70
CA ARG A 35 6.72 -5.74 -6.51
C ARG A 35 7.76 -5.00 -5.66
N GLN A 36 7.33 -4.15 -4.73
CA GLN A 36 8.24 -3.48 -3.80
C GLN A 36 8.91 -4.48 -2.85
N ALA A 37 8.17 -5.47 -2.34
CA ALA A 37 8.72 -6.55 -1.54
C ALA A 37 9.79 -7.33 -2.31
N TRP A 38 9.52 -7.70 -3.57
CA TRP A 38 10.50 -8.36 -4.44
C TRP A 38 11.77 -7.50 -4.65
N ILE A 39 11.64 -6.19 -4.91
CA ILE A 39 12.80 -5.28 -5.03
C ILE A 39 13.60 -5.21 -3.72
N ASN A 40 12.90 -5.15 -2.58
CA ASN A 40 13.55 -5.08 -1.28
C ASN A 40 14.31 -6.37 -0.96
N ASP A 41 13.77 -7.53 -1.29
CA ASP A 41 14.45 -8.81 -1.11
C ASP A 41 15.64 -8.96 -2.06
N LEU A 42 15.50 -8.51 -3.32
CA LEU A 42 16.64 -8.42 -4.23
C LEU A 42 17.75 -7.52 -3.64
N ARG A 43 17.39 -6.35 -3.08
CA ARG A 43 18.36 -5.47 -2.42
C ARG A 43 19.07 -6.15 -1.25
N LYS A 44 18.35 -6.94 -0.44
CA LYS A 44 18.96 -7.71 0.66
C LYS A 44 19.97 -8.74 0.13
N CYS A 45 19.62 -9.49 -0.91
CA CYS A 45 20.56 -10.45 -1.53
C CYS A 45 21.80 -9.74 -2.11
N LEU A 46 21.62 -8.59 -2.76
CA LEU A 46 22.73 -7.81 -3.32
C LEU A 46 23.71 -7.35 -2.24
N ILE A 47 23.19 -6.86 -1.11
CA ILE A 47 24.00 -6.44 0.04
C ILE A 47 24.68 -7.65 0.69
N ALA A 48 23.94 -8.75 0.91
CA ALA A 48 24.48 -9.96 1.50
C ALA A 48 25.64 -10.51 0.64
N TYR A 49 25.49 -10.55 -0.68
CA TYR A 49 26.58 -10.96 -1.58
C TYR A 49 27.83 -10.10 -1.39
N LEU A 50 27.67 -8.77 -1.35
CA LEU A 50 28.78 -7.83 -1.19
C LEU A 50 29.46 -7.92 0.20
N VAL A 51 28.67 -8.08 1.26
CA VAL A 51 29.20 -8.23 2.62
C VAL A 51 29.98 -9.54 2.73
N GLN A 52 29.44 -10.64 2.19
CA GLN A 52 30.07 -11.95 2.31
C GLN A 52 31.36 -12.05 1.49
N ILE A 53 31.44 -11.45 0.30
CA ILE A 53 32.67 -11.46 -0.47
C ILE A 53 33.79 -10.66 0.21
N ASN A 54 33.45 -9.51 0.81
CA ASN A 54 34.40 -8.73 1.60
C ASN A 54 34.82 -9.47 2.87
N ALA A 55 33.90 -10.14 3.57
CA ALA A 55 34.20 -10.97 4.73
C ALA A 55 35.12 -12.16 4.39
N ILE A 56 34.96 -12.78 3.22
CA ILE A 56 35.85 -13.85 2.73
C ILE A 56 37.23 -13.28 2.44
N ALA A 57 37.33 -12.15 1.74
CA ALA A 57 38.60 -11.51 1.44
C ALA A 57 39.37 -11.13 2.72
N ASP A 58 38.67 -10.57 3.70
CA ASP A 58 39.26 -10.23 5.00
C ASP A 58 39.65 -11.47 5.80
N ALA A 59 38.82 -12.52 5.82
CA ALA A 59 39.16 -13.76 6.51
C ALA A 59 40.38 -14.46 5.90
N ILE A 60 40.53 -14.45 4.57
CA ILE A 60 41.72 -14.97 3.88
C ILE A 60 42.97 -14.16 4.26
N ARG A 61 42.85 -12.83 4.36
CA ARG A 61 43.96 -11.95 4.75
C ARG A 61 44.34 -12.16 6.23
N SER A 62 43.36 -12.23 7.12
CA SER A 62 43.56 -12.48 8.55
C SER A 62 44.08 -13.88 8.84
N ARG A 63 43.86 -14.87 7.95
CA ARG A 63 44.45 -16.21 8.06
C ARG A 63 45.98 -16.21 8.02
N ALA A 64 46.59 -15.19 7.40
CA ALA A 64 48.04 -15.03 7.39
C ALA A 64 48.60 -14.51 8.73
N GLN A 65 47.76 -14.06 9.65
CA GLN A 65 48.16 -13.57 10.98
C GLN A 65 47.99 -14.66 12.06
N PRO A 66 48.85 -14.68 13.11
CA PRO A 66 48.68 -15.60 14.23
C PRO A 66 47.37 -15.30 14.97
N GLY A 67 46.45 -16.27 15.00
CA GLY A 67 45.09 -16.11 15.55
C GLY A 67 44.00 -15.84 14.50
N GLY A 68 44.30 -15.98 13.20
CA GLY A 68 43.34 -15.83 12.13
C GLY A 68 42.12 -16.77 12.24
N PRO A 69 40.99 -16.41 11.60
CA PRO A 69 39.77 -17.19 11.65
C PRO A 69 40.00 -18.60 11.11
N GLY A 70 39.47 -19.59 11.84
CA GLY A 70 39.54 -20.99 11.42
C GLY A 70 38.79 -21.24 10.11
N THR A 71 39.17 -22.30 9.40
CA THR A 71 38.56 -22.71 8.12
C THR A 71 37.03 -22.81 8.18
N ALA A 72 36.46 -23.14 9.36
CA ALA A 72 35.02 -23.22 9.58
C ALA A 72 34.29 -21.88 9.34
N ALA A 73 34.84 -20.76 9.80
CA ALA A 73 34.24 -19.44 9.61
C ALA A 73 34.26 -19.01 8.13
N ILE A 74 35.32 -19.40 7.40
CA ILE A 74 35.43 -19.15 5.96
C ILE A 74 34.35 -19.94 5.19
N ILE A 75 34.14 -21.21 5.55
CA ILE A 75 33.12 -22.06 4.93
C ILE A 75 31.71 -21.49 5.15
N GLU A 76 31.43 -20.97 6.34
CA GLU A 76 30.14 -20.32 6.63
C GLU A 76 29.88 -19.11 5.73
N ASN A 77 30.90 -18.24 5.55
CA ASN A 77 30.79 -17.10 4.65
C ASN A 77 30.57 -17.52 3.20
N TYR A 78 31.23 -18.60 2.72
CA TYR A 78 30.99 -19.14 1.38
C TYR A 78 29.57 -19.68 1.21
N LYS A 79 29.02 -20.35 2.23
CA LYS A 79 27.62 -20.83 2.21
C LYS A 79 26.65 -19.65 2.07
N ALA A 80 26.85 -18.60 2.87
CA ALA A 80 26.03 -17.38 2.81
C ALA A 80 26.21 -16.62 1.48
N LEU A 81 27.42 -16.59 0.93
CA LEU A 81 27.70 -16.02 -0.40
C LEU A 81 26.95 -16.76 -1.50
N ASN A 82 26.98 -18.10 -1.49
CA ASN A 82 26.29 -18.93 -2.47
C ASN A 82 24.77 -18.77 -2.38
N GLU A 83 24.23 -18.71 -1.16
CA GLU A 83 22.81 -18.43 -0.95
C GLU A 83 22.40 -17.07 -1.54
N ALA A 84 23.20 -16.02 -1.28
CA ALA A 84 22.96 -14.70 -1.84
C ALA A 84 23.09 -14.68 -3.38
N SER A 85 24.11 -15.34 -3.92
CA SER A 85 24.37 -15.44 -5.36
C SER A 85 23.21 -16.12 -6.09
N HIS A 86 22.80 -17.31 -5.65
CA HIS A 86 21.65 -18.01 -6.22
C HIS A 86 20.35 -17.22 -6.00
N GLY A 87 20.21 -16.54 -4.86
CA GLY A 87 19.08 -15.66 -4.58
C GLY A 87 18.95 -14.51 -5.59
N ILE A 88 20.07 -13.96 -6.07
CA ILE A 88 20.10 -12.95 -7.14
C ILE A 88 19.77 -13.60 -8.49
N VAL A 89 20.48 -14.67 -8.85
CA VAL A 89 20.34 -15.35 -10.15
C VAL A 89 18.90 -15.83 -10.39
N LEU A 90 18.23 -16.38 -9.38
CA LEU A 90 16.86 -16.87 -9.51
C LEU A 90 15.80 -15.76 -9.61
N ARG A 91 16.11 -14.54 -9.14
CA ARG A 91 15.17 -13.41 -9.19
C ARG A 91 15.35 -12.58 -10.44
N VAL A 92 16.57 -12.51 -10.96
CA VAL A 92 16.94 -11.64 -12.07
C VAL A 92 16.78 -12.39 -13.40
N ASN A 93 16.18 -11.74 -14.39
CA ASN A 93 16.08 -12.29 -15.73
C ASN A 93 17.42 -12.10 -16.49
N PRO A 94 18.13 -13.17 -16.89
CA PRO A 94 19.44 -13.06 -17.54
C PRO A 94 19.39 -12.40 -18.91
N ASP A 95 18.23 -12.30 -19.56
CA ASP A 95 18.12 -11.69 -20.88
C ASP A 95 18.13 -10.15 -20.86
N GLU A 96 17.86 -9.54 -19.70
CA GLU A 96 17.81 -8.10 -19.56
C GLU A 96 19.21 -7.47 -19.55
N ALA A 97 19.41 -6.38 -20.29
CA ALA A 97 20.73 -5.73 -20.39
C ALA A 97 21.28 -5.27 -19.02
N THR A 98 20.42 -4.77 -18.13
CA THR A 98 20.81 -4.37 -16.76
C THR A 98 21.19 -5.55 -15.88
N ALA A 99 20.56 -6.71 -16.09
CA ALA A 99 20.88 -7.95 -15.41
C ALA A 99 22.21 -8.53 -15.88
N LYS A 100 22.47 -8.54 -17.19
CA LYS A 100 23.74 -9.00 -17.76
C LYS A 100 24.94 -8.23 -17.21
N ALA A 101 24.80 -6.92 -17.05
CA ALA A 101 25.85 -6.09 -16.45
C ALA A 101 26.15 -6.50 -14.99
N LEU A 102 25.10 -6.81 -14.20
CA LEU A 102 25.26 -7.29 -12.84
C LEU A 102 25.95 -8.67 -12.80
N LEU A 103 25.44 -9.63 -13.59
CA LEU A 103 26.02 -10.98 -13.66
C LEU A 103 27.47 -10.96 -14.16
N ALA A 104 27.81 -10.07 -15.10
CA ALA A 104 29.19 -9.87 -15.54
C ALA A 104 30.08 -9.40 -14.39
N SER A 105 29.62 -8.45 -13.56
CA SER A 105 30.38 -8.02 -12.37
C SER A 105 30.53 -9.12 -11.30
N MET A 106 29.53 -9.98 -11.13
CA MET A 106 29.66 -11.18 -10.26
C MET A 106 30.69 -12.16 -10.82
N SER A 107 30.72 -12.38 -12.13
CA SER A 107 31.74 -13.24 -12.76
C SER A 107 33.16 -12.66 -12.67
N ALA A 108 33.30 -11.33 -12.68
CA ALA A 108 34.58 -10.65 -12.46
C ALA A 108 35.10 -10.92 -11.05
N PHE A 109 34.22 -10.87 -10.04
CA PHE A 109 34.55 -11.25 -8.67
C PHE A 109 34.99 -12.72 -8.54
N GLU A 110 34.28 -13.65 -9.18
CA GLU A 110 34.66 -15.06 -9.17
C GLU A 110 36.04 -15.28 -9.83
N ASN A 111 36.34 -14.55 -10.90
CA ASN A 111 37.65 -14.63 -11.55
C ASN A 111 38.77 -14.03 -10.70
N LEU A 112 38.51 -12.95 -9.96
CA LEU A 112 39.45 -12.42 -8.96
C LEU A 112 39.69 -13.43 -7.83
N ALA A 113 38.63 -14.11 -7.36
CA ALA A 113 38.71 -15.10 -6.29
C ALA A 113 39.49 -16.36 -6.67
N LYS A 114 39.51 -16.76 -7.94
CA LYS A 114 40.31 -17.91 -8.41
C LYS A 114 41.81 -17.71 -8.23
N ASN A 115 42.28 -16.47 -8.29
CA ASN A 115 43.69 -16.11 -8.22
C ASN A 115 43.97 -15.33 -6.92
N ASN A 116 44.41 -16.03 -5.86
CA ASN A 116 44.75 -15.41 -4.57
C ASN A 116 45.77 -14.26 -4.69
N ALA A 117 46.64 -14.27 -5.70
CA ALA A 117 47.62 -13.21 -5.96
C ALA A 117 46.98 -11.90 -6.46
N THR A 118 45.80 -11.95 -7.08
CA THR A 118 45.09 -10.76 -7.59
C THR A 118 44.11 -10.16 -6.58
N LEU A 119 43.98 -10.77 -5.39
CA LEU A 119 43.08 -10.37 -4.31
C LEU A 119 43.62 -9.18 -3.50
N THR A 120 44.13 -8.16 -4.20
CA THR A 120 44.59 -6.92 -3.56
C THR A 120 43.38 -6.07 -3.16
N PRO A 121 43.48 -5.25 -2.09
CA PRO A 121 42.39 -4.37 -1.66
C PRO A 121 41.90 -3.44 -2.79
N THR A 122 42.82 -3.00 -3.66
CA THR A 122 42.51 -2.10 -4.78
C THR A 122 41.64 -2.77 -5.84
N ASN A 123 41.91 -4.03 -6.18
CA ASN A 123 41.16 -4.75 -7.21
C ASN A 123 39.75 -5.13 -6.72
N ILE A 124 39.63 -5.44 -5.43
CA ILE A 124 38.34 -5.71 -4.78
C ILE A 124 37.49 -4.44 -4.77
N GLU A 125 38.08 -3.29 -4.41
CA GLU A 125 37.37 -2.01 -4.38
C GLU A 125 36.88 -1.59 -5.78
N GLU A 126 37.68 -1.84 -6.83
CA GLU A 126 37.28 -1.57 -8.21
C GLU A 126 36.10 -2.47 -8.63
N ALA A 127 36.19 -3.78 -8.37
CA ALA A 127 35.11 -4.71 -8.65
C ALA A 127 33.83 -4.38 -7.86
N GLU A 128 33.97 -3.95 -6.60
CA GLU A 128 32.86 -3.48 -5.75
C GLU A 128 32.17 -2.26 -6.36
N LYS A 129 32.93 -1.26 -6.80
CA LYS A 129 32.37 -0.06 -7.45
C LYS A 129 31.55 -0.44 -8.69
N VAL A 130 32.09 -1.33 -9.53
CA VAL A 130 31.39 -1.82 -10.73
C VAL A 130 30.10 -2.55 -10.35
N TYR A 131 30.16 -3.49 -9.40
CA TYR A 131 29.00 -4.24 -8.93
C TYR A 131 27.92 -3.36 -8.30
N VAL A 132 28.30 -2.40 -7.45
CA VAL A 132 27.37 -1.44 -6.84
C VAL A 132 26.71 -0.56 -7.90
N SER A 133 27.46 -0.14 -8.92
CA SER A 133 26.91 0.65 -10.02
C SER A 133 25.91 -0.15 -10.86
N ALA A 134 26.23 -1.41 -11.22
CA ALA A 134 25.34 -2.31 -11.94
C ALA A 134 24.07 -2.61 -11.14
N SER A 135 24.23 -2.88 -9.84
CA SER A 135 23.14 -3.08 -8.87
C SER A 135 22.19 -1.88 -8.82
N LYS A 136 22.74 -0.65 -8.71
CA LYS A 136 21.94 0.58 -8.71
C LYS A 136 21.18 0.76 -10.03
N ASN A 137 21.82 0.47 -11.16
CA ASN A 137 21.17 0.56 -12.48
C ASN A 137 20.01 -0.42 -12.63
N LEU A 138 20.21 -1.68 -12.22
CA LEU A 138 19.15 -2.70 -12.19
C LEU A 138 17.99 -2.28 -11.29
N LEU A 139 18.28 -1.88 -10.04
CA LEU A 139 17.25 -1.44 -9.10
C LEU A 139 16.49 -0.20 -9.60
N LYS A 140 17.17 0.73 -10.28
CA LYS A 140 16.54 1.91 -10.88
C LYS A 140 15.65 1.54 -12.06
N HIS A 141 16.07 0.58 -12.88
CA HIS A 141 15.26 0.05 -13.98
C HIS A 141 13.95 -0.56 -13.44
N GLU A 142 14.08 -1.41 -12.44
CA GLU A 142 12.96 -2.07 -11.77
C GLU A 142 12.03 -1.08 -11.07
N TRP A 143 12.60 -0.10 -10.39
CA TRP A 143 11.83 0.96 -9.74
C TRP A 143 11.02 1.79 -10.73
N LYS A 144 11.59 2.11 -11.90
CA LYS A 144 10.85 2.77 -12.98
C LYS A 144 9.70 1.89 -13.49
N ARG A 145 9.92 0.58 -13.61
CA ARG A 145 8.89 -0.39 -14.01
C ARG A 145 7.73 -0.42 -13.00
N VAL A 146 8.03 -0.43 -11.70
CA VAL A 146 7.02 -0.37 -10.63
C VAL A 146 6.28 0.96 -10.65
N LYS A 147 6.98 2.09 -10.77
CA LYS A 147 6.36 3.42 -10.81
C LYS A 147 5.49 3.67 -12.04
N ARG A 148 5.84 3.07 -13.18
CA ARG A 148 5.00 3.14 -14.38
C ARG A 148 3.63 2.48 -14.15
N GLY A 149 3.53 1.62 -13.14
CA GLY A 149 2.32 0.89 -12.81
C GLY A 149 1.95 -0.13 -13.90
N GLU A 150 0.86 -0.85 -13.66
CA GLU A 150 0.26 -1.69 -14.68
C GLU A 150 -0.57 -0.83 -15.63
N ARG A 151 -0.42 -1.03 -16.96
CA ARG A 151 -1.23 -0.29 -17.96
C ARG A 151 -2.74 -0.47 -17.71
N THR A 152 -3.10 -1.61 -17.15
CA THR A 152 -4.46 -1.97 -16.72
C THR A 152 -5.05 -0.97 -15.72
N TYR A 153 -4.27 -0.46 -14.76
CA TYR A 153 -4.73 0.52 -13.79
C TYR A 153 -5.07 1.86 -14.46
N VAL A 154 -4.18 2.33 -15.32
CA VAL A 154 -4.37 3.58 -16.07
C VAL A 154 -5.63 3.48 -16.93
N LEU A 155 -5.77 2.37 -17.66
CA LEU A 155 -6.95 2.13 -18.50
C LEU A 155 -8.25 2.03 -17.69
N SER A 156 -8.25 1.29 -16.59
CA SER A 156 -9.44 1.12 -15.73
C SER A 156 -9.91 2.45 -15.14
N LYS A 157 -8.98 3.33 -14.75
CA LYS A 157 -9.30 4.68 -14.29
C LYS A 157 -10.03 5.48 -15.38
N TYR A 158 -9.56 5.43 -16.63
CA TYR A 158 -10.21 6.13 -17.73
C TYR A 158 -11.56 5.52 -18.08
N ILE A 159 -11.68 4.19 -18.17
CA ILE A 159 -12.96 3.52 -18.47
C ILE A 159 -14.01 3.92 -17.44
N VAL A 160 -13.69 3.87 -16.15
CA VAL A 160 -14.70 4.19 -15.13
C VAL A 160 -15.04 5.67 -15.11
N LEU A 161 -14.07 6.57 -15.31
CA LEU A 161 -14.35 7.99 -15.47
C LEU A 161 -15.31 8.23 -16.66
N THR A 162 -15.07 7.57 -17.80
CA THR A 162 -15.94 7.64 -18.97
C THR A 162 -17.33 7.09 -18.67
N CYS A 163 -17.45 5.94 -17.99
CA CYS A 163 -18.74 5.38 -17.58
C CYS A 163 -19.53 6.31 -16.65
N ILE A 164 -18.86 6.95 -15.68
CA ILE A 164 -19.49 7.92 -14.77
C ILE A 164 -19.99 9.14 -15.55
N ILE A 165 -19.16 9.69 -16.46
CA ILE A 165 -19.55 10.84 -17.30
C ILE A 165 -20.75 10.49 -18.18
N LEU A 166 -20.75 9.31 -18.82
CA LEU A 166 -21.86 8.84 -19.65
C LEU A 166 -23.16 8.68 -18.83
N LEU A 167 -23.06 8.15 -17.61
CA LEU A 167 -24.21 8.04 -16.70
C LEU A 167 -24.77 9.42 -16.32
N ILE A 168 -23.90 10.39 -16.02
CA ILE A 168 -24.33 11.77 -15.71
C ILE A 168 -25.01 12.41 -16.92
N VAL A 169 -24.43 12.28 -18.12
CA VAL A 169 -25.01 12.82 -19.37
C VAL A 169 -26.38 12.18 -19.65
N ALA A 170 -26.50 10.85 -19.50
CA ALA A 170 -27.78 10.16 -19.66
C ALA A 170 -28.81 10.66 -18.64
N MET A 171 -28.41 10.89 -17.38
CA MET A 171 -29.29 11.46 -16.35
C MET A 171 -29.79 12.86 -16.72
N ILE A 172 -28.90 13.74 -17.19
CA ILE A 172 -29.25 15.10 -17.64
C ILE A 172 -30.21 15.05 -18.83
N TYR A 173 -29.95 14.16 -19.80
CA TYR A 173 -30.79 13.97 -20.97
C TYR A 173 -32.20 13.53 -20.57
N LEU A 174 -32.29 12.50 -19.72
CA LEU A 174 -33.57 12.00 -19.20
C LEU A 174 -34.32 13.09 -18.42
N TRP A 175 -33.62 13.85 -17.57
CA TRP A 175 -34.21 14.95 -16.82
C TRP A 175 -34.78 16.04 -17.74
N ARG A 176 -34.05 16.43 -18.80
CA ARG A 176 -34.55 17.37 -19.80
C ARG A 176 -35.77 16.86 -20.56
N SER A 177 -35.81 15.57 -20.89
CA SER A 177 -36.95 14.98 -21.60
C SER A 177 -38.19 14.79 -20.73
N TYR A 178 -38.01 14.71 -19.40
CA TYR A 178 -39.11 14.45 -18.44
C TYR A 178 -39.72 15.74 -17.87
N THR A 179 -39.30 16.94 -18.29
CA THR A 179 -40.02 18.16 -17.91
C THR A 179 -41.40 18.12 -18.57
N PRO A 180 -42.51 17.92 -17.82
CA PRO A 180 -43.82 17.94 -18.43
C PRO A 180 -44.07 19.34 -18.99
N LYS A 181 -44.61 19.43 -20.20
CA LYS A 181 -45.26 20.67 -20.62
C LYS A 181 -46.32 20.95 -19.57
N VAL A 182 -46.19 22.07 -18.87
CA VAL A 182 -47.31 22.64 -18.12
C VAL A 182 -48.28 23.13 -19.20
N ASP A 183 -49.06 22.20 -19.76
CA ASP A 183 -50.17 22.55 -20.63
C ASP A 183 -51.07 23.43 -19.76
N GLY A 184 -51.24 24.67 -20.21
CA GLY A 184 -51.75 25.77 -19.42
C GLY A 184 -53.00 25.35 -18.63
N ALA A 185 -52.91 25.47 -17.31
CA ALA A 185 -54.08 25.48 -16.46
C ALA A 185 -54.98 26.61 -16.96
N SER A 186 -56.01 26.23 -17.72
CA SER A 186 -57.14 27.06 -18.04
C SER A 186 -57.66 27.65 -16.73
N LYS A 187 -57.68 28.98 -16.66
CA LYS A 187 -58.53 29.72 -15.74
C LYS A 187 -59.96 29.23 -15.94
N GLU A 188 -60.45 28.37 -15.06
CA GLU A 188 -61.88 28.21 -14.84
C GLU A 188 -62.20 28.99 -13.57
N GLU A 189 -62.55 30.28 -13.75
CA GLU A 189 -63.29 31.02 -12.74
C GLU A 189 -64.67 30.38 -12.61
N ASN A 190 -64.93 29.71 -11.50
CA ASN A 190 -66.29 29.39 -11.09
C ASN A 190 -66.56 30.06 -9.73
N PRO A 191 -67.47 31.05 -9.67
CA PRO A 191 -67.81 31.73 -8.43
C PRO A 191 -68.70 30.83 -7.57
N MET A 192 -68.23 30.58 -6.34
CA MET A 192 -69.03 30.51 -5.12
C MET A 192 -70.32 29.67 -5.16
N GLN A 193 -70.25 28.41 -4.71
CA GLN A 193 -71.37 27.80 -4.00
C GLN A 193 -70.95 27.38 -2.58
N VAL A 194 -71.45 28.17 -1.64
CA VAL A 194 -71.47 27.90 -0.20
C VAL A 194 -72.42 26.72 0.01
N ILE A 195 -71.88 25.53 0.26
CA ILE A 195 -72.63 24.43 0.88
C ILE A 195 -72.06 24.23 2.28
N ASN A 196 -72.74 24.86 3.22
CA ASN A 196 -72.64 24.67 4.65
C ASN A 196 -73.02 23.22 4.97
N ASN A 197 -72.07 22.39 5.40
CA ASN A 197 -72.39 21.11 6.00
C ASN A 197 -71.66 20.98 7.34
N GLN A 198 -72.42 21.35 8.38
CA GLN A 198 -72.14 21.08 9.78
C GLN A 198 -72.12 19.57 10.00
N VAL A 199 -70.95 18.99 10.25
CA VAL A 199 -70.85 17.68 10.89
C VAL A 199 -69.87 17.77 12.04
N SER A 200 -70.45 17.63 13.23
CA SER A 200 -69.84 17.61 14.55
C SER A 200 -68.65 16.64 14.65
N CYS A 201 -67.53 17.16 15.17
CA CYS A 201 -66.43 16.34 15.68
C CYS A 201 -66.81 15.75 17.06
N PRO A 202 -66.65 14.44 17.30
CA PRO A 202 -66.54 13.92 18.65
C PRO A 202 -65.13 14.20 19.19
N LEU A 203 -65.08 14.73 20.42
CA LEU A 203 -63.88 14.89 21.23
C LEU A 203 -63.10 13.57 21.35
N VAL A 204 -61.82 13.59 20.98
CA VAL A 204 -60.84 12.57 21.39
C VAL A 204 -60.07 13.10 22.60
N PRO A 205 -59.98 12.34 23.71
CA PRO A 205 -59.26 12.80 24.90
C PRO A 205 -57.75 12.79 24.69
N SER A 206 -57.13 13.90 25.09
CA SER A 206 -55.69 14.11 25.17
C SER A 206 -55.03 13.12 26.13
N SER A 207 -54.14 12.27 25.62
CA SER A 207 -53.24 11.47 26.44
C SER A 207 -52.06 12.32 26.97
N PRO A 208 -51.60 12.07 28.21
CA PRO A 208 -50.58 12.88 28.84
C PRO A 208 -49.18 12.66 28.24
N ARG A 209 -48.53 13.80 28.09
CA ARG A 209 -47.16 14.04 27.63
C ARG A 209 -46.15 13.42 28.60
N LEU A 210 -45.54 12.29 28.24
CA LEU A 210 -44.31 11.77 28.85
C LEU A 210 -43.09 12.48 28.22
N GLN A 211 -42.89 13.74 28.58
CA GLN A 211 -41.61 14.44 28.42
C GLN A 211 -40.85 14.29 29.74
N GLY A 212 -39.89 13.36 29.79
CA GLY A 212 -39.03 13.25 30.97
C GLY A 212 -38.31 11.92 31.13
N ALA A 213 -37.64 11.41 30.09
CA ALA A 213 -36.76 10.24 30.29
C ALA A 213 -35.61 10.07 29.27
N ARG A 214 -35.48 10.93 28.25
CA ARG A 214 -34.56 10.67 27.13
C ARG A 214 -33.32 11.54 27.03
N GLU A 215 -33.12 12.49 27.95
CA GLU A 215 -31.91 13.33 27.97
C GLU A 215 -30.77 12.79 28.86
N ASN A 216 -31.05 11.90 29.81
CA ASN A 216 -30.02 11.39 30.73
C ASN A 216 -29.16 10.25 30.15
N THR A 217 -29.61 9.56 29.09
CA THR A 217 -28.86 8.42 28.52
C THR A 217 -27.75 8.87 27.57
N ILE A 218 -27.95 9.99 26.86
CA ILE A 218 -26.95 10.52 25.91
C ILE A 218 -25.80 11.21 26.65
N ALA A 219 -26.06 11.77 27.83
CA ALA A 219 -25.03 12.39 28.67
C ALA A 219 -24.09 11.38 29.36
N ARG A 220 -24.56 10.17 29.71
CA ARG A 220 -23.71 9.11 30.30
C ARG A 220 -22.76 8.48 29.28
N HIS A 221 -23.18 8.30 28.03
CA HIS A 221 -22.34 7.64 27.02
C HIS A 221 -21.15 8.52 26.56
N LYS A 222 -21.34 9.85 26.52
CA LYS A 222 -20.24 10.80 26.19
C LYS A 222 -19.20 10.98 27.31
N ARG A 223 -19.48 10.54 28.54
CA ARG A 223 -18.51 10.58 29.66
C ARG A 223 -17.61 9.34 29.67
N SER A 224 -18.18 8.16 29.42
CA SER A 224 -17.43 6.88 29.29
C SER A 224 -16.38 6.89 28.16
N LEU A 225 -16.67 7.51 27.01
CA LEU A 225 -15.72 7.57 25.89
C LEU A 225 -14.54 8.53 26.14
N ARG A 226 -14.69 9.52 27.02
CA ARG A 226 -13.58 10.43 27.38
C ARG A 226 -12.61 9.77 28.36
N ASP A 227 -13.11 8.96 29.28
CA ASP A 227 -12.28 8.24 30.25
C ASP A 227 -11.50 7.07 29.61
N ALA A 228 -12.06 6.42 28.58
CA ALA A 228 -11.35 5.42 27.79
C ALA A 228 -10.16 6.01 27.01
N LYS A 229 -10.33 7.19 26.43
CA LYS A 229 -9.26 7.88 25.67
C LYS A 229 -8.14 8.43 26.56
N ALA A 230 -8.44 8.79 27.82
CA ALA A 230 -7.45 9.24 28.78
C ALA A 230 -6.55 8.11 29.32
N LYS A 231 -7.04 6.86 29.37
CA LYS A 231 -6.23 5.70 29.77
C LYS A 231 -5.23 5.26 28.70
N GLU A 232 -5.52 5.45 27.42
CA GLU A 232 -4.65 5.02 26.31
C GLU A 232 -3.46 5.96 26.08
N VAL A 233 -3.56 7.23 26.49
CA VAL A 233 -2.44 8.19 26.41
C VAL A 233 -1.43 7.97 27.54
N ARG A 234 -1.84 7.43 28.69
CA ARG A 234 -0.96 7.19 29.84
C ARG A 234 -0.12 5.90 29.71
N THR A 235 -0.55 4.91 28.92
CA THR A 235 0.23 3.68 28.67
C THR A 235 1.35 3.81 27.64
N ARG A 236 1.42 4.93 26.89
CA ARG A 236 2.52 5.17 25.93
C ARG A 236 3.75 5.89 26.52
N SER A 237 3.75 6.21 27.82
CA SER A 237 4.87 6.92 28.47
C SER A 237 5.79 6.02 29.31
N CYS A 238 5.59 4.70 29.32
CA CYS A 238 6.38 3.73 30.10
C CYS A 238 6.96 2.62 29.21
N THR A 239 7.73 2.99 28.19
CA THR A 239 8.75 2.11 27.59
C THR A 239 10.00 2.96 27.41
N GLY A 240 10.54 3.41 28.54
CA GLY A 240 11.88 3.96 28.63
C GLY A 240 12.88 2.83 28.44
N TYR A 241 13.73 2.97 27.42
CA TYR A 241 14.88 2.13 27.16
C TYR A 241 15.83 2.15 28.38
N GLU A 242 16.00 0.99 28.99
CA GLU A 242 17.10 0.69 29.91
C GLU A 242 18.38 0.52 29.08
N PHE A 243 19.22 1.57 29.05
CA PHE A 243 20.56 1.50 28.47
C PHE A 243 21.54 1.15 29.58
N ASN A 244 22.02 -0.09 29.57
CA ASN A 244 22.95 -0.64 30.55
C ASN A 244 24.38 -0.66 29.95
N PRO A 245 25.33 0.15 30.42
CA PRO A 245 26.72 0.02 30.02
C PRO A 245 27.50 -0.88 30.99
N ILE A 246 27.68 -2.15 30.62
CA ILE A 246 28.70 -3.03 31.20
C ILE A 246 29.92 -3.01 30.29
N ARG A 247 31.00 -2.36 30.74
CA ARG A 247 32.43 -2.63 30.43
C ARG A 247 33.23 -1.67 31.30
N GLY A 248 34.20 -2.05 32.12
CA GLY A 248 34.98 -3.28 32.22
C GLY A 248 36.38 -2.85 32.66
N LYS A 249 36.70 -3.10 33.94
CA LYS A 249 38.04 -2.94 34.54
C LYS A 249 39.03 -3.93 33.91
N SER A 250 40.23 -3.44 33.58
CA SER A 250 41.50 -4.18 33.60
C SER A 250 42.58 -3.09 33.67
N MET A 251 43.31 -2.82 34.76
CA MET A 251 44.35 -3.65 35.40
C MET A 251 45.26 -4.36 34.39
N ARG A 252 46.23 -3.63 33.85
CA ARG A 252 47.69 -3.81 34.03
C ARG A 252 48.43 -2.81 33.16
#